data_AF-A0A0R2I266-F1
#
_entry.id   AF-A0A0R2I266-F1
#
_cell.length_a   1.000
_cell.length_b   1.000
_cell.length_c   1.000
_cell.angle_alpha   90.00
_cell.angle_beta   90.00
_cell.angle_gamma   90.00
#
_symmetry.space_group_name_H-M   'P 1'
#
loop_
_entity.id
_entity.type
_entity.pdbx_description
1 polymer ?
#
loop_
_entity_poly.entity_id
_entity_poly.type
_entity_poly.pdbx_seq_one_letter_code
_entity_poly.pdbx_strand_id
1 'polypeptide(L)'
;MELIDLRKKQIWYDWKTIYVGIIQKFFEFKVISDYAVELMEKGEEDDFITELAWGVDSNDIQQVLFELKNHYFPDLEEDSSDYEIEEQKLRFVSLSELNETVTDTDDLLKKMAEFYGNNGYPEDMVEFINYMPQEVPTSKEDLINRFHYFLNSEENKVKEK
;
A
#
# COMPACT_ATOMS: atom_id res chain seq x y z
N MET A 1 -6.80 -0.88 -5.08
CA MET A 1 -6.71 -1.80 -3.92
C MET A 1 -7.84 -1.44 -2.98
N GLU A 2 -8.40 -2.41 -2.29
CA GLU A 2 -9.46 -2.24 -1.28
C GLU A 2 -9.02 -2.88 0.06
N LEU A 3 -9.71 -2.59 1.16
CA LEU A 3 -9.38 -3.16 2.49
C LEU A 3 -9.39 -4.70 2.50
N ILE A 4 -10.23 -5.31 1.67
CA ILE A 4 -10.31 -6.77 1.56
C ILE A 4 -9.01 -7.38 1.04
N ASP A 5 -8.21 -6.64 0.27
CA ASP A 5 -6.96 -7.14 -0.31
C ASP A 5 -5.87 -7.22 0.77
N LEU A 6 -5.82 -6.25 1.69
CA LEU A 6 -5.00 -6.32 2.91
C LEU A 6 -5.37 -7.57 3.75
N ARG A 7 -6.69 -7.81 3.94
CA ARG A 7 -7.18 -8.98 4.71
C ARG A 7 -6.82 -10.31 4.06
N LYS A 8 -6.99 -10.46 2.74
CA LYS A 8 -6.63 -11.68 2.00
C LYS A 8 -5.14 -12.03 2.20
N LYS A 9 -4.29 -11.01 2.31
CA LYS A 9 -2.84 -11.15 2.55
C LYS A 9 -2.47 -11.26 4.03
N GLN A 10 -3.45 -11.24 4.92
CA GLN A 10 -3.26 -11.30 6.37
C GLN A 10 -2.37 -10.16 6.88
N ILE A 11 -2.46 -9.00 6.24
CA ILE A 11 -1.74 -7.80 6.66
C ILE A 11 -2.61 -7.07 7.66
N TRP A 12 -2.05 -6.78 8.83
CA TRP A 12 -2.71 -5.93 9.82
C TRP A 12 -2.64 -4.47 9.37
N TYR A 13 -3.75 -3.76 9.55
CA TYR A 13 -3.89 -2.36 9.16
C TYR A 13 -4.67 -1.56 10.18
N ASP A 14 -4.28 -0.30 10.30
CA ASP A 14 -4.89 0.70 11.15
C ASP A 14 -5.06 2.04 10.43
N TRP A 15 -5.45 3.08 11.17
CA TRP A 15 -5.58 4.42 10.62
C TRP A 15 -4.29 4.97 9.98
N LYS A 16 -3.08 4.55 10.42
CA LYS A 16 -1.83 4.93 9.76
C LYS A 16 -1.75 4.28 8.38
N THR A 17 -2.06 2.99 8.27
CA THR A 17 -2.10 2.29 6.97
C THR A 17 -3.06 2.96 6.00
N ILE A 18 -4.26 3.32 6.48
CA ILE A 18 -5.27 4.00 5.65
C ILE A 18 -4.77 5.36 5.17
N TYR A 19 -4.23 6.16 6.08
CA TYR A 19 -3.70 7.49 5.77
C TYR A 19 -2.56 7.42 4.75
N VAL A 20 -1.54 6.60 5.01
CA VAL A 20 -0.39 6.42 4.11
C VAL A 20 -0.85 5.92 2.74
N GLY A 21 -1.82 5.00 2.71
CA GLY A 21 -2.37 4.50 1.46
C GLY A 21 -3.09 5.55 0.62
N ILE A 22 -3.73 6.54 1.23
CA ILE A 22 -4.35 7.65 0.50
C ILE A 22 -3.29 8.64 0.01
N ILE A 23 -2.33 9.02 0.87
CA ILE A 23 -1.25 9.95 0.50
C ILE A 23 -0.42 9.39 -0.66
N GLN A 24 -0.07 8.12 -0.60
CA GLN A 24 0.68 7.41 -1.65
C GLN A 24 -0.20 6.87 -2.79
N LYS A 25 -1.51 7.17 -2.78
CA LYS A 25 -2.47 6.82 -3.84
C LYS A 25 -2.64 5.32 -4.09
N PHE A 26 -2.38 4.50 -3.08
CA PHE A 26 -2.76 3.09 -3.04
C PHE A 26 -4.27 2.91 -2.86
N PHE A 27 -4.90 3.84 -2.14
CA PHE A 27 -6.34 3.89 -1.90
C PHE A 27 -6.99 5.16 -2.45
N GLU A 28 -8.25 5.01 -2.83
CA GLU A 28 -9.16 6.13 -2.98
C GLU A 28 -9.69 6.56 -1.60
N PHE A 29 -9.99 7.85 -1.43
CA PHE A 29 -10.38 8.40 -0.13
C PHE A 29 -11.62 7.77 0.51
N LYS A 30 -12.47 7.11 -0.29
CA LYS A 30 -13.67 6.40 0.19
C LYS A 30 -13.35 5.29 1.19
N VAL A 31 -12.13 4.76 1.13
CA VAL A 31 -11.65 3.73 2.06
C VAL A 31 -11.70 4.18 3.53
N ILE A 32 -11.66 5.49 3.80
CA ILE A 32 -11.81 6.04 5.15
C ILE A 32 -13.14 5.62 5.75
N SER A 33 -14.23 5.78 4.98
CA SER A 33 -15.57 5.42 5.41
C SER A 33 -15.71 3.90 5.55
N ASP A 34 -15.14 3.13 4.63
CA ASP A 34 -15.15 1.66 4.72
C ASP A 34 -14.45 1.19 6.00
N TYR A 35 -13.31 1.78 6.34
CA TYR A 35 -12.58 1.42 7.56
C TYR A 35 -13.30 1.90 8.83
N ALA A 36 -13.92 3.09 8.80
CA ALA A 36 -14.73 3.57 9.91
C ALA A 36 -15.91 2.62 10.21
N VAL A 37 -16.60 2.14 9.18
CA VAL A 37 -17.66 1.12 9.32
C VAL A 37 -17.10 -0.16 9.94
N GLU A 38 -15.93 -0.65 9.49
CA GLU A 38 -15.29 -1.83 10.07
C GLU A 38 -14.94 -1.66 11.56
N LEU A 39 -14.59 -0.45 12.01
CA LEU A 39 -14.32 -0.17 13.42
C LEU A 39 -15.62 -0.13 14.25
N MET A 40 -16.68 0.49 13.73
CA MET A 40 -17.99 0.48 14.38
C MET A 40 -18.55 -0.94 14.54
N GLU A 41 -18.39 -1.79 13.53
CA GLU A 41 -18.80 -3.21 13.60
C GLU A 41 -18.02 -4.00 14.68
N LYS A 42 -16.81 -3.56 15.01
CA LYS A 42 -15.98 -4.11 16.10
C LYS A 42 -16.33 -3.52 17.47
N GLY A 43 -17.24 -2.55 17.53
CA GLY A 43 -17.70 -1.92 18.76
C GLY A 43 -16.91 -0.68 19.19
N GLU A 44 -16.14 -0.06 18.29
CA GLU A 44 -15.56 1.27 18.55
C GLU A 44 -16.68 2.31 18.57
N GLU A 45 -16.85 2.98 19.71
CA GLU A 45 -17.85 4.02 19.95
C GLU A 45 -17.15 5.38 20.05
N ASP A 46 -16.80 5.95 18.90
CA ASP A 46 -16.18 7.26 18.77
C ASP A 46 -17.02 8.13 17.81
N ASP A 47 -17.29 9.38 18.21
CA ASP A 47 -18.15 10.30 17.45
C ASP A 47 -17.52 10.65 16.10
N PHE A 48 -16.19 10.83 16.04
CA PHE A 48 -15.48 11.12 14.80
C PHE A 48 -15.51 9.92 13.85
N ILE A 49 -15.28 8.69 14.36
CA ILE A 49 -15.45 7.46 13.56
C ILE A 49 -16.88 7.36 13.02
N THR A 50 -17.88 7.66 13.85
CA THR A 50 -19.29 7.64 13.45
C THR A 50 -19.56 8.62 12.32
N GLU A 51 -19.01 9.83 12.36
CA GLU A 51 -19.11 10.81 11.28
C GLU A 51 -18.45 10.31 9.99
N LEU A 52 -17.23 9.75 10.07
CA LEU A 52 -16.51 9.22 8.91
C LEU A 52 -17.26 8.07 8.22
N ALA A 53 -17.96 7.24 9.00
CA ALA A 53 -18.75 6.12 8.48
C ALA A 53 -19.96 6.55 7.63
N TRP A 54 -20.47 7.76 7.81
CA TRP A 54 -21.55 8.30 6.96
C TRP A 54 -21.10 8.66 5.55
N GLY A 55 -19.78 8.78 5.33
CA GLY A 55 -19.19 9.14 4.04
C GLY A 55 -18.34 10.40 4.12
N VAL A 56 -17.17 10.37 3.50
CA VAL A 56 -16.30 11.54 3.32
C VAL A 56 -16.62 12.22 1.99
N ASP A 57 -16.83 13.54 1.99
CA ASP A 57 -16.92 14.33 0.76
C ASP A 57 -15.51 14.60 0.20
N SER A 58 -15.38 14.47 -1.12
CA SER A 58 -14.14 14.80 -1.83
C SER A 58 -13.62 16.22 -1.57
N ASN A 59 -14.50 17.19 -1.27
CA ASN A 59 -14.11 18.57 -0.99
C ASN A 59 -13.47 18.73 0.40
N ASP A 60 -13.75 17.81 1.32
CA ASP A 60 -13.32 17.90 2.73
C ASP A 60 -12.13 16.97 3.04
N ILE A 61 -11.66 16.21 2.05
CA ILE A 61 -10.63 15.17 2.25
C ILE A 61 -9.37 15.69 2.94
N GLN A 62 -8.92 16.90 2.61
CA GLN A 62 -7.71 17.47 3.22
C GLN A 62 -7.92 17.77 4.71
N GLN A 63 -9.11 18.26 5.08
CA GLN A 63 -9.45 18.50 6.48
C GLN A 63 -9.58 17.18 7.23
N VAL A 64 -10.26 16.18 6.65
CA VAL A 64 -10.42 14.85 7.24
C VAL A 64 -9.06 14.19 7.48
N LEU A 65 -8.15 14.20 6.50
CA LEU A 65 -6.81 13.64 6.67
C LEU A 65 -6.01 14.35 7.77
N PHE A 66 -6.14 15.67 7.86
CA PHE A 66 -5.50 16.47 8.91
C PHE A 66 -6.03 16.11 10.31
N GLU A 67 -7.36 16.01 10.47
CA GLU A 67 -8.00 15.64 11.73
C GLU A 67 -7.64 14.21 12.14
N LEU A 68 -7.68 13.27 11.19
CA LEU A 68 -7.35 11.87 11.39
C LEU A 68 -5.90 11.69 11.86
N LYS A 69 -4.94 12.36 11.21
CA LYS A 69 -3.53 12.37 11.66
C LYS A 69 -3.42 12.91 13.09
N ASN A 70 -3.98 14.08 13.37
CA ASN A 70 -3.86 14.70 14.68
C ASN A 70 -4.51 13.91 15.81
N HIS A 71 -5.60 13.19 15.52
CA HIS A 71 -6.32 12.42 16.52
C HIS A 71 -5.62 11.10 16.85
N TYR A 72 -5.18 10.34 15.84
CA TYR A 72 -4.74 8.95 16.03
C TYR A 72 -3.22 8.76 15.99
N PHE A 73 -2.48 9.61 15.26
CA PHE A 73 -1.04 9.45 15.07
C PHE A 73 -0.36 10.79 14.78
N PRO A 74 -0.42 11.76 15.72
CA PRO A 74 0.12 13.11 15.50
C PRO A 74 1.62 13.11 15.19
N ASP A 75 2.36 12.12 15.70
CA ASP A 75 3.82 12.01 15.56
C ASP A 75 4.28 11.25 14.29
N LEU A 76 3.36 10.88 13.38
CA LEU A 76 3.74 10.20 12.14
C LEU A 76 4.37 11.20 11.15
N GLU A 77 5.68 11.07 10.93
CA GLU A 77 6.42 11.84 9.94
C GLU A 77 6.66 11.02 8.66
N GLU A 78 6.72 11.67 7.50
CA GLU A 78 6.88 11.00 6.18
C GLU A 78 8.20 10.23 6.02
N ASP A 79 9.25 10.64 6.74
CA ASP A 79 10.56 9.99 6.77
C ASP A 79 10.74 9.06 7.98
N SER A 80 9.68 8.84 8.76
CA SER A 80 9.74 7.95 9.92
C SER A 80 9.71 6.47 9.52
N SER A 81 10.30 5.63 10.36
CA SER A 81 10.24 4.17 10.18
C SER A 81 8.82 3.63 10.17
N ASP A 82 7.91 4.25 10.91
CA ASP A 82 6.50 3.86 10.96
C ASP A 82 5.83 4.09 9.59
N TYR A 83 6.08 5.25 8.98
CA TYR A 83 5.54 5.57 7.65
C TYR A 83 6.08 4.60 6.59
N GLU A 84 7.39 4.32 6.63
CA GLU A 84 8.02 3.36 5.72
C GLU A 84 7.43 1.94 5.87
N ILE A 85 7.12 1.50 7.09
CA ILE A 85 6.48 0.21 7.34
C ILE A 85 5.09 0.16 6.71
N GLU A 86 4.29 1.21 6.85
CA GLU A 86 2.95 1.26 6.24
C GLU A 86 3.03 1.28 4.71
N GLU A 87 3.99 2.00 4.13
CA GLU A 87 4.23 1.98 2.69
C GLU A 87 4.65 0.58 2.20
N GLN A 88 5.55 -0.10 2.92
CA GLN A 88 5.98 -1.46 2.61
C GLN A 88 4.81 -2.46 2.60
N LYS A 89 3.89 -2.37 3.58
CA LYS A 89 2.66 -3.18 3.61
C LYS A 89 1.82 -2.99 2.34
N LEU A 90 1.55 -1.74 1.97
CA LEU A 90 0.70 -1.39 0.84
C LEU A 90 1.33 -1.80 -0.49
N ARG A 91 2.64 -1.59 -0.63
CA ARG A 91 3.44 -2.02 -1.78
C ARG A 91 3.45 -3.54 -1.93
N PHE A 92 3.68 -4.27 -0.84
CA PHE A 92 3.65 -5.73 -0.83
C PHE A 92 2.31 -6.26 -1.34
N VAL A 93 1.19 -5.76 -0.80
CA VAL A 93 -0.15 -6.21 -1.21
C VAL A 93 -0.40 -5.89 -2.69
N SER A 94 -0.11 -4.66 -3.11
CA SER A 94 -0.32 -4.23 -4.51
C SER A 94 0.48 -5.07 -5.51
N LEU A 95 1.77 -5.28 -5.25
CA LEU A 95 2.63 -6.08 -6.12
C LEU A 95 2.26 -7.57 -6.09
N SER A 96 1.83 -8.08 -4.94
CA SER A 96 1.33 -9.45 -4.82
C SER A 96 0.06 -9.66 -5.65
N GLU A 97 -0.87 -8.70 -5.65
CA GLU A 97 -2.06 -8.77 -6.49
C GLU A 97 -1.71 -8.76 -7.99
N LEU A 98 -0.75 -7.93 -8.41
CA LEU A 98 -0.26 -7.95 -9.80
C LEU A 98 0.29 -9.33 -10.17
N ASN A 99 1.11 -9.94 -9.29
CA ASN A 99 1.71 -11.25 -9.52
C ASN A 99 0.66 -12.38 -9.61
N GLU A 100 -0.46 -12.26 -8.89
CA GLU A 100 -1.51 -13.28 -8.88
C GLU A 100 -2.53 -13.13 -10.02
N THR A 101 -2.74 -11.90 -10.50
CA THR A 101 -3.78 -11.60 -11.50
C THR A 101 -3.25 -11.54 -12.93
N VAL A 102 -1.98 -11.22 -13.12
CA VAL A 102 -1.36 -11.08 -14.44
C VAL A 102 -0.57 -12.34 -14.78
N THR A 103 -1.08 -13.11 -15.74
CA THR A 103 -0.47 -14.41 -16.13
C THR A 103 0.58 -14.29 -17.22
N ASP A 104 0.52 -13.23 -18.04
CA ASP A 104 1.47 -13.00 -19.11
C ASP A 104 2.73 -12.30 -18.57
N THR A 105 3.90 -12.86 -18.87
CA THR A 105 5.19 -12.34 -18.36
C THR A 105 5.48 -10.93 -18.84
N ASP A 106 5.15 -10.61 -20.09
CA ASP A 106 5.43 -9.28 -20.65
C ASP A 106 4.50 -8.21 -20.07
N ASP A 107 3.23 -8.54 -19.89
CA ASP A 107 2.29 -7.66 -19.21
C ASP A 107 2.65 -7.49 -17.73
N LEU A 108 3.09 -8.53 -17.04
CA LEU A 108 3.54 -8.43 -15.64
C LEU A 108 4.75 -7.49 -15.50
N LEU A 109 5.79 -7.67 -16.32
CA LEU A 109 6.96 -6.78 -16.32
C LEU A 109 6.58 -5.33 -16.64
N LYS A 110 5.64 -5.13 -17.57
CA LYS A 110 5.12 -3.80 -17.89
C LYS A 110 4.36 -3.20 -16.71
N LYS A 111 3.51 -3.96 -16.03
CA LYS A 111 2.75 -3.51 -14.85
C LYS A 111 3.65 -3.19 -13.67
N MET A 112 4.71 -3.97 -13.45
CA MET A 112 5.75 -3.67 -12.45
C MET A 112 6.47 -2.36 -12.77
N ALA A 113 6.82 -2.12 -14.04
CA ALA A 113 7.42 -0.88 -14.50
C ALA A 113 6.48 0.33 -14.32
N GLU A 114 5.19 0.17 -14.65
CA GLU A 114 4.15 1.19 -14.40
C GLU A 114 4.04 1.50 -12.90
N PHE A 115 3.99 0.46 -12.05
CA PHE A 115 3.98 0.62 -10.60
C PHE A 115 5.21 1.37 -10.11
N TYR A 116 6.41 0.96 -10.53
CA TYR A 116 7.68 1.56 -10.14
C TYR A 116 7.73 3.07 -10.46
N GLY A 117 7.30 3.47 -11.66
CA GLY A 117 7.24 4.88 -12.05
C GLY A 117 6.18 5.69 -11.31
N ASN A 118 5.01 5.09 -11.06
CA ASN A 118 3.92 5.77 -10.35
C ASN A 118 4.19 5.96 -8.86
N ASN A 119 5.09 5.17 -8.27
CA ASN A 119 5.43 5.19 -6.85
C ASN A 119 6.82 5.79 -6.57
N GLY A 120 7.30 6.70 -7.44
CA GLY A 120 8.49 7.50 -7.13
C GLY A 120 9.84 6.80 -7.32
N TYR A 121 9.89 5.70 -8.08
CA TYR A 121 11.12 4.99 -8.44
C TYR A 121 11.93 4.43 -7.25
N PRO A 122 11.31 3.63 -6.35
CA PRO A 122 11.98 3.11 -5.16
C PRO A 122 13.22 2.25 -5.48
N GLU A 123 14.36 2.57 -4.85
CA GLU A 123 15.66 1.98 -5.18
C GLU A 123 15.70 0.45 -5.05
N ASP A 124 14.98 -0.10 -4.06
CA ASP A 124 14.90 -1.53 -3.78
C ASP A 124 14.17 -2.35 -4.88
N MET A 125 13.45 -1.69 -5.80
CA MET A 125 12.79 -2.34 -6.92
C MET A 125 13.65 -2.43 -8.18
N VAL A 126 14.72 -1.62 -8.29
CA VAL A 126 15.50 -1.40 -9.51
C VAL A 126 15.97 -2.71 -10.17
N GLU A 127 16.34 -3.69 -9.37
CA GLU A 127 16.94 -4.95 -9.82
C GLU A 127 16.03 -5.81 -10.71
N PHE A 128 14.72 -5.56 -10.70
CA PHE A 128 13.74 -6.33 -11.47
C PHE A 128 12.90 -5.48 -12.43
N ILE A 129 13.25 -4.20 -12.62
CA ILE A 129 12.56 -3.33 -13.60
C ILE A 129 13.18 -3.48 -14.98
N ASN A 130 12.33 -3.86 -15.95
CA ASN A 130 12.76 -4.29 -17.28
C ASN A 130 13.49 -3.24 -18.12
N TYR A 131 13.25 -1.95 -17.89
CA TYR A 131 13.93 -0.86 -18.61
C TYR A 131 15.15 -0.32 -17.86
N MET A 132 15.37 -0.73 -16.60
CA MET A 132 16.51 -0.26 -15.81
C MET A 132 17.80 -0.98 -16.24
N PRO A 133 18.95 -0.28 -16.27
CA PRO A 133 20.22 -0.89 -16.59
C PRO A 133 20.53 -2.09 -15.69
N GLN A 134 21.01 -3.17 -16.29
CA GLN A 134 21.38 -4.41 -15.59
C GLN A 134 22.89 -4.58 -15.64
N GLU A 135 23.51 -4.93 -14.52
CA GLU A 135 24.96 -5.13 -14.44
C GLU A 135 25.46 -6.32 -15.28
N VAL A 136 24.58 -7.32 -15.47
CA VAL A 136 24.82 -8.52 -16.26
C VAL A 136 23.72 -8.69 -17.30
N PRO A 137 23.95 -9.44 -18.39
CA PRO A 137 22.89 -9.85 -19.29
C PRO A 137 21.79 -10.60 -18.51
N THR A 138 20.60 -10.01 -18.45
CA THR A 138 19.47 -10.50 -17.66
C THR A 138 18.32 -10.86 -18.60
N SER A 139 17.78 -12.07 -18.47
CA SER A 139 16.58 -12.49 -19.20
C SER A 139 15.29 -12.01 -18.51
N LYS A 140 14.16 -12.11 -19.20
CA LYS A 140 12.84 -11.82 -18.58
C LYS A 140 12.57 -12.74 -17.38
N GLU A 141 12.96 -14.00 -17.48
CA GLU A 141 12.79 -14.99 -16.41
C GLU A 141 13.63 -14.61 -15.17
N ASP A 142 14.85 -14.10 -15.37
CA ASP A 142 15.69 -13.61 -14.28
C ASP A 142 15.05 -12.42 -13.54
N LEU A 143 14.43 -11.48 -14.28
CA LEU A 143 13.72 -10.35 -13.67
C LEU A 143 12.53 -10.82 -12.83
N ILE A 144 11.75 -11.78 -13.34
CA ILE A 144 10.64 -12.37 -12.59
C ILE A 144 11.13 -13.09 -11.32
N ASN A 145 12.23 -13.84 -11.41
CA ASN A 145 12.80 -14.51 -10.24
C ASN A 145 13.25 -13.52 -9.17
N ARG A 146 13.87 -12.39 -9.56
CA ARG A 146 14.24 -11.31 -8.63
C ARG A 146 13.03 -10.64 -8.01
N PHE A 147 11.98 -10.41 -8.80
CA PHE A 147 10.71 -9.90 -8.30
C PHE A 147 10.06 -10.84 -7.28
N HIS A 148 10.05 -12.15 -7.53
CA HIS A 148 9.55 -13.14 -6.57
C HIS A 148 10.39 -13.18 -5.29
N TYR A 149 11.71 -13.06 -5.40
CA TYR A 149 12.59 -12.92 -4.24
C TYR A 149 12.28 -11.67 -3.42
N PHE A 150 12.11 -10.53 -4.10
CA PHE A 150 11.71 -9.27 -3.48
C PHE A 150 10.37 -9.40 -2.75
N LEU A 151 9.33 -9.94 -3.40
CA LEU A 151 8.01 -10.14 -2.81
C LEU A 151 8.07 -11.00 -1.54
N ASN A 152 8.82 -12.10 -1.58
CA ASN A 152 8.99 -12.96 -0.41
C ASN A 152 9.76 -12.23 0.71
N SER A 153 10.75 -11.41 0.39
CA SER A 153 11.45 -10.59 1.39
C SER A 153 10.51 -9.58 2.04
N GLU A 154 9.70 -8.88 1.25
CA GLU A 154 8.70 -7.93 1.77
C GLU A 154 7.67 -8.64 2.65
N GLU A 155 7.15 -9.80 2.23
CA GLU A 155 6.19 -10.59 3.00
C GLU A 155 6.70 -10.91 4.41
N ASN A 156 7.97 -11.32 4.53
CA ASN A 156 8.57 -11.63 5.82
C ASN A 156 8.67 -10.37 6.69
N LYS A 157 9.10 -9.23 6.13
CA LYS A 157 9.21 -7.96 6.88
C LYS A 157 7.87 -7.47 7.40
N VAL A 158 6.80 -7.59 6.61
CA VAL A 158 5.48 -7.06 6.96
C VAL A 158 4.68 -7.99 7.87
N LYS A 159 5.07 -9.27 7.99
CA LYS A 159 4.44 -10.24 8.91
C LYS A 159 5.22 -10.44 10.22
N GLU A 160 6.48 -10.05 10.29
CA GLU A 160 7.29 -10.08 11.52
C GLU A 160 6.97 -8.93 12.50
N LYS A 161 6.17 -7.94 12.08
CA LYS A 161 5.83 -6.73 12.83
C LYS A 161 4.32 -6.67 13.07
#